data_AF-U7H3L3-F1
#
_entry.id   AF-U7H3L3-F1
#
_cell.length_a   1.000
_cell.length_b   1.000
_cell.length_c   1.000
_cell.angle_alpha   90.00
_cell.angle_beta   90.00
_cell.angle_gamma   90.00
#
_symmetry.space_group_name_H-M   'P 1'
#
loop_
_entity.id
_entity.type
_entity.pdbx_description
1 polymer ?
#
loop_
_entity_poly.entity_id
_entity_poly.type
_entity_poly.pdbx_seq_one_letter_code
_entity_poly.pdbx_strand_id
1 'polypeptide(L)'
;MDRTVFESLAHSEVSDMQTEKSLMARLLGARMLPMWLAVLLLAGCDNSSGQAKAERSAPPPPEVGVVEMQPQRVNLSMELPGRTAAYRISEVRPQVTGILQERLFEQGAQVEAGEVLYQIDPKRYRAAHQRAQAELERAQAELRQAQREWARTSDLFEKNAVSKRQRDEALSALEAARADVSRSQAMVETAGIDLAYTEVKAPIAGRIGPTLYTEGALVTANQPQVLARVVQLDPMYVDIQLPVEKLARIRSSLKEGAASKAGPNEAETVLLREDGTPYPHKGRVDVTDVTVNQSTSSVTVRAVFPNPDEDLLPGMYVRVRLSEGVRENVILAPQQGVSRNPQGEATALLVNPEGEVVARQLEAERAIGAFWLVEKGLEPGDRLIVSGLQKVRPGAKVKPVAADIPLHPTQNQQASGTNNPKKNASKEEGPAQ
;
A
#
# COMPACT_ATOMS: atom_id res chain seq x y z
N MET A 1 41.86 50.24 2.22
CA MET A 1 40.60 50.53 2.95
C MET A 1 39.64 49.37 2.83
N ASP A 2 39.64 48.36 3.69
CA ASP A 2 40.75 47.63 4.29
C ASP A 2 40.20 46.24 4.61
N ARG A 3 40.86 45.23 4.06
CA ARG A 3 40.90 43.87 4.59
C ARG A 3 42.06 43.87 5.58
N THR A 4 41.84 43.32 6.78
CA THR A 4 42.78 42.85 7.81
C THR A 4 42.40 43.39 9.18
N VAL A 5 42.88 42.73 10.22
CA VAL A 5 42.61 42.94 11.66
C VAL A 5 41.38 42.18 12.17
N PHE A 6 41.56 40.89 12.44
CA PHE A 6 41.13 40.28 13.71
C PHE A 6 41.78 38.89 13.86
N GLU A 7 43.10 38.90 13.96
CA GLU A 7 43.88 37.80 14.52
C GLU A 7 44.95 38.44 15.41
N SER A 8 45.20 37.82 16.56
CA SER A 8 46.15 38.23 17.62
C SER A 8 45.62 39.24 18.65
N LEU A 9 45.21 38.71 19.81
CA LEU A 9 45.92 38.97 21.07
C LEU A 9 45.44 37.96 22.12
N ALA A 10 46.27 36.94 22.32
CA ALA A 10 46.38 36.23 23.58
C ALA A 10 46.87 37.21 24.66
N HIS A 11 46.34 37.13 25.89
CA HIS A 11 47.10 36.99 27.14
C HIS A 11 46.19 37.07 28.39
N SER A 12 46.69 36.41 29.44
CA SER A 12 46.35 36.51 30.88
C SER A 12 45.05 35.80 31.31
N GLU A 13 45.11 34.61 31.93
CA GLU A 13 45.49 34.27 33.33
C GLU A 13 44.18 34.01 34.10
N VAL A 14 43.94 32.90 34.79
CA VAL A 14 44.55 32.40 36.04
C VAL A 14 44.02 30.95 36.19
N SER A 15 44.84 29.89 36.08
CA SER A 15 45.52 29.21 37.20
C SER A 15 44.63 28.89 38.39
N ASP A 16 44.18 27.64 38.57
CA ASP A 16 44.57 26.93 39.81
C ASP A 16 44.31 25.42 39.82
N MET A 17 45.34 24.74 40.30
CA MET A 17 45.33 23.55 41.15
C MET A 17 44.77 22.23 40.61
N GLN A 18 45.65 21.54 39.88
CA GLN A 18 45.93 20.12 40.12
C GLN A 18 46.87 19.95 41.33
N THR A 19 46.38 19.33 42.40
CA THR A 19 47.13 18.67 43.50
C THR A 19 46.06 17.92 44.30
N GLU A 20 46.13 16.63 44.59
CA GLU A 20 47.16 15.94 45.37
C GLU A 20 47.31 14.47 44.93
N LYS A 21 48.57 14.08 44.77
CA LYS A 21 49.02 12.70 44.94
C LYS A 21 49.47 12.51 46.39
N SER A 22 49.44 11.25 46.81
CA SER A 22 50.16 10.63 47.94
C SER A 22 49.45 10.70 49.30
N LEU A 23 49.60 9.75 50.24
CA LEU A 23 50.74 8.91 50.59
C LEU A 23 50.23 7.76 51.53
N MET A 24 50.78 6.55 51.36
CA MET A 24 51.12 5.55 52.40
C MET A 24 50.09 4.62 53.10
N ALA A 25 50.25 3.31 52.86
CA ALA A 25 50.74 2.32 53.85
C ALA A 25 50.97 0.95 53.16
N ARG A 26 52.22 0.56 52.89
CA ARG A 26 53.08 -0.39 53.64
C ARG A 26 52.56 -1.85 53.66
N LEU A 27 53.17 -2.77 52.90
CA LEU A 27 54.33 -3.63 53.25
C LEU A 27 54.04 -4.65 54.37
N LEU A 28 54.16 -5.94 54.02
CA LEU A 28 54.42 -7.19 54.78
C LEU A 28 53.52 -8.28 54.18
N GLY A 29 53.94 -9.50 53.86
CA GLY A 29 55.12 -10.27 54.23
C GLY A 29 54.74 -11.76 54.11
N ALA A 30 55.64 -12.56 53.56
CA ALA A 30 55.49 -13.99 53.30
C ALA A 30 55.22 -14.87 54.54
N ARG A 31 54.56 -16.02 54.35
CA ARG A 31 54.84 -17.35 54.98
C ARG A 31 53.78 -18.38 54.54
N MET A 32 54.16 -19.36 53.72
CA MET A 32 54.51 -20.74 54.10
C MET A 32 53.31 -21.70 54.31
N LEU A 33 53.11 -22.58 53.31
CA LEU A 33 53.00 -24.07 53.33
C LEU A 33 53.16 -24.79 54.71
N PRO A 34 52.90 -26.12 54.86
CA PRO A 34 52.11 -27.13 54.12
C PRO A 34 51.29 -28.08 55.05
N MET A 35 50.52 -29.01 54.49
CA MET A 35 50.25 -30.34 55.08
C MET A 35 50.01 -31.32 53.91
N TRP A 36 51.06 -31.73 53.18
CA TRP A 36 51.82 -32.98 53.41
C TRP A 36 51.01 -34.13 54.01
N LEU A 37 50.78 -35.11 53.13
CA LEU A 37 51.23 -36.50 53.32
C LEU A 37 50.54 -37.28 54.45
N ALA A 38 49.53 -38.07 54.07
CA ALA A 38 49.22 -39.31 54.77
C ALA A 38 48.96 -40.44 53.75
N VAL A 39 50.02 -41.24 53.52
CA VAL A 39 49.98 -42.72 53.50
C VAL A 39 48.99 -43.35 52.49
N LEU A 40 49.34 -43.92 51.33
CA LEU A 40 50.50 -44.74 50.94
C LEU A 40 50.87 -45.80 51.99
N LEU A 41 49.94 -46.75 52.20
CA LEU A 41 50.18 -48.11 52.67
C LEU A 41 48.88 -48.92 52.44
N LEU A 42 48.83 -49.74 51.40
CA LEU A 42 48.63 -51.19 51.53
C LEU A 42 48.72 -51.85 50.15
N ALA A 43 49.73 -52.68 50.02
CA ALA A 43 49.90 -53.64 48.94
C ALA A 43 48.98 -54.85 49.13
N GLY A 44 48.54 -55.45 48.01
CA GLY A 44 48.37 -56.89 47.85
C GLY A 44 47.05 -57.53 48.30
N CYS A 45 46.22 -57.94 47.32
CA CYS A 45 45.93 -59.36 47.11
C CYS A 45 45.34 -59.62 45.72
N ASP A 46 45.85 -60.71 45.14
CA ASP A 46 45.55 -61.27 43.84
C ASP A 46 44.39 -62.28 43.91
N ASN A 47 43.72 -62.45 42.76
CA ASN A 47 42.91 -63.57 42.29
C ASN A 47 41.84 -64.22 43.19
N SER A 48 40.57 -64.06 42.78
CA SER A 48 39.74 -65.12 42.16
C SER A 48 38.25 -64.90 42.41
N SER A 49 37.50 -64.71 41.34
CA SER A 49 36.16 -65.28 41.09
C SER A 49 35.47 -64.48 39.99
N GLY A 50 35.11 -65.18 38.92
CA GLY A 50 34.49 -64.60 37.75
C GLY A 50 33.13 -63.98 38.05
N GLN A 51 32.84 -62.87 37.40
CA GLN A 51 31.48 -62.46 37.12
C GLN A 51 31.37 -62.06 35.65
N ALA A 52 30.37 -62.67 35.03
CA ALA A 52 30.02 -62.69 33.63
C ALA A 52 30.12 -61.31 32.95
N LYS A 53 30.66 -61.31 31.73
CA LYS A 53 30.24 -60.36 30.69
C LYS A 53 28.74 -60.52 30.50
N ALA A 54 27.96 -59.69 31.21
CA ALA A 54 26.61 -59.41 30.79
C ALA A 54 26.72 -58.62 29.47
N GLU A 55 26.44 -59.28 28.36
CA GLU A 55 25.97 -58.59 27.16
C GLU A 55 24.73 -57.80 27.58
N ARG A 56 24.91 -56.50 27.83
CA ARG A 56 23.79 -55.57 27.86
C ARG A 56 23.20 -55.62 26.46
N SER A 57 22.09 -56.34 26.32
CA SER A 57 21.19 -56.19 25.20
C SER A 57 20.98 -54.68 25.00
N ALA A 58 21.34 -54.20 23.81
CA ALA A 58 21.14 -52.80 23.47
C ALA A 58 19.66 -52.47 23.74
N PRO A 59 19.34 -51.38 24.45
CA PRO A 59 17.96 -50.99 24.69
C PRO A 59 17.20 -50.96 23.35
N PRO A 60 15.92 -51.37 23.33
CA PRO A 60 15.15 -51.41 22.09
C PRO A 60 15.20 -50.04 21.39
N PRO A 61 15.30 -50.02 20.05
CA PRO A 61 15.45 -48.77 19.32
C PRO A 61 14.29 -47.84 19.68
N PRO A 62 14.58 -46.58 20.03
CA PRO A 62 13.55 -45.65 20.46
C PRO A 62 12.53 -45.42 19.32
N GLU A 63 11.26 -45.37 19.69
CA GLU A 63 10.18 -45.05 18.77
C GLU A 63 10.17 -43.55 18.49
N VAL A 64 10.06 -43.19 17.21
CA VAL A 64 9.98 -41.80 16.76
C VAL A 64 8.78 -41.60 15.85
N GLY A 65 8.11 -40.46 16.01
CA GLY A 65 7.02 -40.05 15.14
C GLY A 65 7.59 -39.52 13.83
N VAL A 66 7.23 -40.14 12.70
CA VAL A 66 7.64 -39.71 11.37
C VAL A 66 6.46 -39.28 10.52
N VAL A 67 6.70 -38.32 9.64
CA VAL A 67 5.75 -37.88 8.62
C VAL A 67 6.43 -38.04 7.27
N GLU A 68 5.73 -38.65 6.32
CA GLU A 68 6.21 -38.82 4.95
C GLU A 68 5.97 -37.54 4.15
N MET A 69 7.02 -36.97 3.58
CA MET A 69 6.94 -35.75 2.80
C MET A 69 6.31 -36.01 1.44
N GLN A 70 5.24 -35.30 1.13
CA GLN A 70 4.56 -35.37 -0.15
C GLN A 70 4.60 -34.01 -0.85
N PRO A 71 4.76 -33.97 -2.19
CA PRO A 71 4.66 -32.75 -2.94
C PRO A 71 3.22 -32.24 -2.88
N GLN A 72 3.07 -30.94 -2.62
CA GLN A 72 1.77 -30.30 -2.54
C GLN A 72 1.73 -29.03 -3.37
N ARG A 73 0.51 -28.64 -3.71
CA ARG A 73 0.19 -27.37 -4.34
C ARG A 73 -0.10 -26.34 -3.27
N VAL A 74 0.58 -25.20 -3.32
CA VAL A 74 0.42 -24.14 -2.32
C VAL A 74 0.21 -22.79 -3.00
N ASN A 75 -0.87 -22.11 -2.61
CA ASN A 75 -1.10 -20.71 -2.99
C ASN A 75 -0.29 -19.81 -2.07
N LEU A 76 0.66 -19.08 -2.65
CA LEU A 76 1.46 -18.12 -1.90
C LEU A 76 0.77 -16.76 -1.95
N SER A 77 0.73 -16.10 -0.80
CA SER A 77 0.27 -14.72 -0.70
C SER A 77 1.13 -13.96 0.29
N MET A 78 1.33 -12.68 0.04
CA MET A 78 1.95 -11.77 0.99
C MET A 78 0.97 -10.71 1.42
N GLU A 79 1.02 -10.34 2.70
CA GLU A 79 0.31 -9.18 3.22
C GLU A 79 1.25 -7.99 3.23
N LEU A 80 0.81 -6.91 2.60
CA LEU A 80 1.56 -5.68 2.47
C LEU A 80 0.76 -4.53 3.09
N PRO A 81 1.43 -3.60 3.78
CA PRO A 81 0.77 -2.40 4.29
C PRO A 81 0.39 -1.48 3.12
N GLY A 82 -0.76 -0.82 3.24
CA GLY A 82 -1.20 0.19 2.30
C GLY A 82 -2.02 1.28 2.97
N ARG A 83 -2.30 2.32 2.19
CA ARG A 83 -3.23 3.39 2.57
C ARG A 83 -4.27 3.62 1.49
N THR A 84 -5.50 3.82 1.89
CA THR A 84 -6.57 4.20 0.96
C THR A 84 -6.36 5.65 0.49
N ALA A 85 -6.68 5.91 -0.77
CA ALA A 85 -6.64 7.22 -1.38
C ALA A 85 -7.88 7.42 -2.25
N ALA A 86 -8.39 8.65 -2.30
CA ALA A 86 -9.52 8.98 -3.15
C ALA A 86 -9.18 8.76 -4.62
N TYR A 87 -10.16 8.31 -5.41
CA TYR A 87 -9.94 8.11 -6.84
C TYR A 87 -9.77 9.43 -7.59
N ARG A 88 -10.60 10.42 -7.26
CA ARG A 88 -10.46 11.80 -7.72
C ARG A 88 -10.76 12.75 -6.58
N ILE A 89 -9.96 13.82 -6.52
CA ILE A 89 -10.18 14.94 -5.61
C ILE A 89 -10.27 16.19 -6.48
N SER A 90 -11.40 16.88 -6.41
CA SER A 90 -11.58 18.18 -7.06
C SER A 90 -11.67 19.25 -5.99
N GLU A 91 -10.76 20.21 -6.10
CA GLU A 91 -10.72 21.38 -5.24
C GLU A 91 -11.50 22.52 -5.90
N VAL A 92 -12.67 22.83 -5.34
CA VAL A 92 -13.55 23.85 -5.89
C VAL A 92 -13.02 25.23 -5.50
N ARG A 93 -12.67 26.04 -6.49
CA ARG A 93 -12.10 27.38 -6.32
C ARG A 93 -12.92 28.39 -7.11
N PRO A 94 -13.07 29.63 -6.61
CA PRO A 94 -13.75 30.69 -7.34
C PRO A 94 -12.90 31.11 -8.54
N GLN A 95 -13.53 31.26 -9.71
CA GLN A 95 -12.86 31.77 -10.92
C GLN A 95 -13.07 33.28 -11.10
N VAL A 96 -14.04 33.84 -10.37
CA VAL A 96 -14.40 35.26 -10.37
C VAL A 96 -14.44 35.79 -8.94
N THR A 97 -14.29 37.10 -8.80
CA THR A 97 -14.26 37.79 -7.50
C THR A 97 -15.64 38.33 -7.16
N GLY A 98 -16.10 38.08 -5.94
CA GLY A 98 -17.38 38.62 -5.47
C GLY A 98 -17.77 38.09 -4.10
N ILE A 99 -18.90 38.56 -3.60
CA ILE A 99 -19.46 38.09 -2.33
C ILE A 99 -20.22 36.79 -2.59
N LEU A 100 -19.97 35.76 -1.77
CA LEU A 100 -20.80 34.56 -1.75
C LEU A 100 -22.20 34.93 -1.24
N GLN A 101 -23.21 34.80 -2.11
CA GLN A 101 -24.60 35.07 -1.76
C GLN A 101 -25.22 33.87 -1.05
N GLU A 102 -25.12 32.70 -1.66
CA GLU A 102 -25.83 31.50 -1.21
C GLU A 102 -24.97 30.25 -1.40
N ARG A 103 -25.11 29.30 -0.49
CA ARG A 103 -24.60 27.93 -0.62
C ARG A 103 -25.77 26.99 -0.98
N LEU A 104 -25.64 26.30 -2.10
CA LEU A 104 -26.75 25.55 -2.73
C LEU A 104 -26.64 24.02 -2.57
N PHE A 105 -25.80 23.52 -1.66
CA PHE A 105 -25.64 22.09 -1.37
C PHE A 105 -25.63 21.84 0.13
N GLU A 106 -25.96 20.64 0.58
CA GLU A 106 -25.79 20.20 1.97
C GLU A 106 -24.37 19.65 2.22
N GLN A 107 -23.72 20.08 3.30
CA GLN A 107 -22.36 19.62 3.61
C GLN A 107 -22.34 18.11 3.87
N GLY A 108 -21.42 17.39 3.23
CA GLY A 108 -21.35 15.94 3.32
C GLY A 108 -22.27 15.19 2.36
N ALA A 109 -23.11 15.88 1.58
CA ALA A 109 -23.99 15.26 0.60
C ALA A 109 -23.24 14.76 -0.64
N GLN A 110 -23.91 13.91 -1.40
CA GLN A 110 -23.48 13.54 -2.75
C GLN A 110 -23.88 14.65 -3.72
N VAL A 111 -22.95 15.06 -4.58
CA VAL A 111 -23.18 16.06 -5.64
C VAL A 111 -22.89 15.46 -7.01
N GLU A 112 -23.61 15.92 -8.01
CA GLU A 112 -23.41 15.56 -9.41
C GLU A 112 -22.43 16.49 -10.11
N ALA A 113 -21.82 16.03 -11.20
CA ALA A 113 -20.96 16.89 -12.01
C ALA A 113 -21.80 17.98 -12.69
N GLY A 114 -21.39 19.24 -12.55
CA GLY A 114 -22.09 20.40 -13.09
C GLY A 114 -23.15 21.01 -12.15
N GLU A 115 -23.43 20.39 -11.01
CA GLU A 115 -24.34 20.92 -10.00
C GLU A 115 -23.81 22.24 -9.41
N VAL A 116 -24.68 23.23 -9.21
CA VAL A 116 -24.29 24.53 -8.66
C VAL A 116 -24.09 24.42 -7.15
N LEU A 117 -22.89 24.74 -6.69
CA LEU A 117 -22.50 24.64 -5.28
C LEU A 117 -22.62 25.99 -4.57
N TYR A 118 -22.20 27.06 -5.23
CA TYR A 118 -22.25 28.41 -4.67
C TYR A 118 -22.71 29.43 -5.70
N GLN A 119 -23.43 30.44 -5.23
CA GLN A 119 -23.74 31.63 -6.00
C GLN A 119 -22.85 32.79 -5.54
N ILE A 120 -22.01 33.31 -6.41
CA ILE A 120 -21.30 34.59 -6.23
C ILE A 120 -22.18 35.71 -6.77
N ASP A 121 -22.15 36.89 -6.15
CA ASP A 121 -22.97 38.04 -6.58
C ASP A 121 -22.83 38.33 -8.09
N PRO A 122 -23.88 38.08 -8.90
CA PRO A 122 -23.79 38.17 -10.34
C PRO A 122 -24.04 39.59 -10.85
N LYS A 123 -24.41 40.57 -10.01
CA LYS A 123 -24.90 41.89 -10.47
C LYS A 123 -23.92 42.60 -11.40
N ARG A 124 -22.64 42.64 -11.03
CA ARG A 124 -21.59 43.27 -11.83
C ARG A 124 -21.37 42.54 -13.16
N TYR A 125 -21.37 41.21 -13.12
CA TYR A 125 -21.15 40.36 -14.29
C TYR A 125 -22.33 40.42 -15.26
N ARG A 126 -23.56 40.45 -14.74
CA ARG A 126 -24.78 40.62 -15.53
C ARG A 126 -24.80 41.98 -16.23
N ALA A 127 -24.43 43.05 -15.54
CA ALA A 127 -24.32 44.38 -16.14
C ALA A 127 -23.23 44.44 -17.23
N ALA A 128 -22.10 43.78 -17.02
CA ALA A 128 -21.02 43.69 -18.03
C ALA A 128 -21.47 42.91 -19.28
N HIS A 129 -22.16 41.78 -19.10
CA HIS A 129 -22.74 41.01 -20.19
C HIS A 129 -23.77 41.83 -20.99
N GLN A 130 -24.69 42.52 -20.31
CA GLN A 130 -25.66 43.41 -20.95
C GLN A 130 -24.98 44.54 -21.75
N ARG A 131 -23.92 45.14 -21.21
CA ARG A 131 -23.14 46.16 -21.92
C ARG A 131 -22.48 45.59 -23.19
N ALA A 132 -21.88 44.40 -23.11
CA ALA A 132 -21.28 43.75 -24.28
C ALA A 132 -22.33 43.45 -25.36
N GLN A 133 -23.53 43.02 -24.94
CA GLN A 133 -24.64 42.73 -25.85
C GLN A 133 -25.11 44.00 -26.59
N ALA A 134 -25.22 45.13 -25.90
CA ALA A 134 -25.56 46.41 -26.53
C ALA A 134 -24.49 46.87 -27.55
N GLU A 135 -23.20 46.64 -27.28
CA GLU A 135 -22.12 46.94 -28.22
C GLU A 135 -22.16 46.03 -29.47
N LEU A 136 -22.55 44.77 -29.31
CA LEU A 136 -22.79 43.87 -30.44
C LEU A 136 -23.97 44.36 -31.30
N GLU A 137 -25.07 44.76 -30.68
CA GLU A 137 -26.22 45.32 -31.40
C GLU A 137 -25.85 46.59 -32.19
N ARG A 138 -25.01 47.46 -31.62
CA ARG A 138 -24.45 48.64 -32.30
C ARG A 138 -23.60 48.24 -33.50
N ALA A 139 -22.64 47.33 -33.32
CA ALA A 139 -21.77 46.85 -34.40
C ALA A 139 -22.57 46.19 -35.53
N GLN A 140 -23.63 45.44 -35.20
CA GLN A 140 -24.52 44.86 -36.20
C GLN A 140 -25.31 45.92 -36.97
N ALA A 141 -25.70 47.02 -36.33
CA ALA A 141 -26.35 48.14 -37.01
C ALA A 141 -25.40 48.84 -37.99
N GLU A 142 -24.15 49.06 -37.58
CA GLU A 142 -23.08 49.61 -38.43
C GLU A 142 -22.77 48.69 -39.61
N LEU A 143 -22.70 47.37 -39.41
CA LEU A 143 -22.57 46.39 -40.48
C LEU A 143 -23.73 46.46 -41.48
N ARG A 144 -24.99 46.55 -41.00
CA ARG A 144 -26.15 46.69 -41.89
C ARG A 144 -26.07 47.98 -42.72
N GLN A 145 -25.55 49.07 -42.14
CA GLN A 145 -25.31 50.31 -42.88
C GLN A 145 -24.23 50.13 -43.95
N ALA A 146 -23.07 49.58 -43.60
CA ALA A 146 -21.97 49.34 -44.52
C ALA A 146 -22.35 48.38 -45.66
N GLN A 147 -23.17 47.37 -45.38
CA GLN A 147 -23.73 46.46 -46.40
C GLN A 147 -24.61 47.20 -47.41
N ARG A 148 -25.49 48.09 -46.95
CA ARG A 148 -26.33 48.91 -47.84
C ARG A 148 -25.49 49.87 -48.68
N GLU A 149 -24.45 50.45 -48.09
CA GLU A 149 -23.54 51.34 -48.81
C GLU A 149 -22.77 50.58 -49.89
N TRP A 150 -22.11 49.48 -49.53
CA TRP A 150 -21.42 48.60 -50.48
C TRP A 150 -22.31 48.15 -51.63
N ALA A 151 -23.54 47.72 -51.35
CA ALA A 151 -24.48 47.30 -52.38
C ALA A 151 -24.79 48.44 -53.37
N ARG A 152 -24.99 49.67 -52.88
CA ARG A 152 -25.20 50.86 -53.73
C ARG A 152 -23.93 51.23 -54.51
N THR A 153 -22.78 51.31 -53.85
CA THR A 153 -21.52 51.73 -54.49
C THR A 153 -21.05 50.71 -55.52
N SER A 154 -21.25 49.41 -55.28
CA SER A 154 -20.90 48.34 -56.23
C SER A 154 -21.76 48.42 -57.50
N ASP A 155 -23.09 48.57 -57.37
CA ASP A 155 -23.99 48.73 -58.51
C ASP A 155 -23.68 50.01 -59.32
N LEU A 156 -23.37 51.12 -58.63
CA LEU A 156 -22.95 52.35 -59.31
C LEU A 156 -21.59 52.21 -60.00
N PHE A 157 -20.66 51.42 -59.45
CA PHE A 157 -19.35 51.18 -60.05
C PHE A 157 -19.48 50.36 -61.34
N GLU A 158 -20.34 49.33 -61.35
CA GLU A 158 -20.66 48.55 -62.57
C GLU A 158 -21.26 49.43 -63.67
N LYS A 159 -22.00 50.46 -63.29
CA LYS A 159 -22.56 51.48 -64.20
C LYS A 159 -21.58 52.62 -64.53
N ASN A 160 -20.32 52.51 -64.12
CA ASN A 160 -19.27 53.55 -64.28
C ASN A 160 -19.63 54.92 -63.68
N ALA A 161 -20.51 54.96 -62.66
CA ALA A 161 -20.99 56.20 -62.03
C ALA A 161 -20.16 56.65 -60.81
N VAL A 162 -19.25 55.81 -60.30
CA VAL A 162 -18.35 56.12 -59.18
C VAL A 162 -16.91 55.69 -59.48
N SER A 163 -15.94 56.29 -58.79
CA SER A 163 -14.52 55.97 -58.96
C SER A 163 -14.13 54.65 -58.28
N LYS A 164 -13.04 54.02 -58.75
CA LYS A 164 -12.47 52.83 -58.10
C LYS A 164 -12.15 53.06 -56.62
N ARG A 165 -11.61 54.24 -56.28
CA ARG A 165 -11.32 54.64 -54.89
C ARG A 165 -12.55 54.57 -54.00
N GLN A 166 -13.68 55.14 -54.46
CA GLN A 166 -14.94 55.12 -53.68
C GLN A 166 -15.46 53.69 -53.49
N ARG A 167 -15.35 52.84 -54.51
CA ARG A 167 -15.71 51.42 -54.43
C ARG A 167 -14.84 50.67 -53.42
N ASP A 168 -13.52 50.87 -53.47
CA ASP A 168 -12.58 50.23 -52.55
C ASP A 168 -12.73 50.77 -51.10
N GLU A 169 -13.09 52.04 -50.92
CA GLU A 169 -13.46 52.62 -49.61
C GLU A 169 -14.71 51.97 -49.02
N ALA A 170 -15.77 51.78 -49.83
CA ALA A 170 -17.00 51.11 -49.39
C ALA A 170 -16.77 49.63 -49.05
N LEU A 171 -15.93 48.93 -49.82
CA LEU A 171 -15.53 47.55 -49.52
C LEU A 171 -14.76 47.48 -48.19
N SER A 172 -13.77 48.35 -48.02
CA SER A 172 -12.96 48.41 -46.79
C SER A 172 -13.83 48.70 -45.56
N ALA A 173 -14.81 49.60 -45.69
CA ALA A 173 -15.76 49.90 -44.61
C ALA A 173 -16.66 48.69 -44.28
N LEU A 174 -17.09 47.93 -45.28
CA LEU A 174 -17.84 46.68 -45.07
C LEU A 174 -16.99 45.63 -44.35
N GLU A 175 -15.75 45.44 -44.78
CA GLU A 175 -14.82 44.48 -44.15
C GLU A 175 -14.51 44.88 -42.70
N ALA A 176 -14.27 46.17 -42.45
CA ALA A 176 -14.08 46.70 -41.10
C ALA A 176 -15.31 46.46 -40.21
N ALA A 177 -16.52 46.77 -40.71
CA ALA A 177 -17.75 46.55 -39.94
C ALA A 177 -18.01 45.05 -39.66
N ARG A 178 -17.63 44.15 -40.57
CA ARG A 178 -17.69 42.70 -40.33
C ARG A 178 -16.72 42.28 -39.22
N ALA A 179 -15.49 42.78 -39.26
CA ALA A 179 -14.50 42.52 -38.21
C ALA A 179 -14.97 43.04 -36.85
N ASP A 180 -15.63 44.20 -36.83
CA ASP A 180 -16.19 44.81 -35.63
C ASP A 180 -17.31 43.98 -35.00
N VAL A 181 -18.21 43.40 -35.81
CA VAL A 181 -19.20 42.45 -35.31
C VAL A 181 -18.53 41.22 -34.70
N SER A 182 -17.51 40.66 -35.35
CA SER A 182 -16.76 39.52 -34.82
C SER A 182 -16.08 39.85 -33.48
N ARG A 183 -15.49 41.05 -33.36
CA ARG A 183 -14.88 41.54 -32.12
C ARG A 183 -15.93 41.67 -31.00
N SER A 184 -17.06 42.32 -31.28
CA SER A 184 -18.13 42.49 -30.28
C SER A 184 -18.74 41.16 -29.86
N GLN A 185 -18.86 40.20 -30.78
CA GLN A 185 -19.34 38.84 -30.46
C GLN A 185 -18.42 38.15 -29.45
N ALA A 186 -17.10 38.22 -29.64
CA ALA A 186 -16.12 37.66 -28.70
C ALA A 186 -16.19 38.35 -27.33
N MET A 187 -16.52 39.65 -27.28
CA MET A 187 -16.72 40.36 -26.02
C MET A 187 -17.97 39.89 -25.27
N VAL A 188 -19.07 39.60 -25.98
CA VAL A 188 -20.28 39.01 -25.38
C VAL A 188 -19.97 37.64 -24.80
N GLU A 189 -19.26 36.80 -25.56
CA GLU A 189 -18.85 35.46 -25.12
C GLU A 189 -17.98 35.52 -23.85
N THR A 190 -16.97 36.40 -23.83
CA THR A 190 -16.11 36.59 -22.66
C THR A 190 -16.92 37.00 -21.42
N ALA A 191 -17.79 38.00 -21.56
CA ALA A 191 -18.63 38.45 -20.44
C ALA A 191 -19.67 37.40 -20.02
N GLY A 192 -20.11 36.55 -20.94
CA GLY A 192 -21.01 35.42 -20.66
C GLY A 192 -20.31 34.31 -19.87
N ILE A 193 -19.06 34.02 -20.18
CA ILE A 193 -18.21 33.08 -19.42
C ILE A 193 -18.00 33.60 -18.00
N ASP A 194 -17.65 34.88 -17.84
CA ASP A 194 -17.48 35.49 -16.52
C ASP A 194 -18.78 35.45 -15.68
N LEU A 195 -19.93 35.67 -16.32
CA LEU A 195 -21.24 35.53 -15.68
C LEU A 195 -21.52 34.07 -15.29
N ALA A 196 -21.20 33.10 -16.15
CA ALA A 196 -21.38 31.69 -15.84
C ALA A 196 -20.51 31.24 -14.66
N TYR A 197 -19.30 31.80 -14.52
CA TYR A 197 -18.42 31.53 -13.36
C TYR A 197 -18.93 32.09 -12.03
N THR A 198 -19.96 32.94 -12.04
CA THR A 198 -20.64 33.35 -10.80
C THR A 198 -21.42 32.19 -10.17
N GLU A 199 -21.86 31.23 -10.98
CA GLU A 199 -22.36 29.93 -10.53
C GLU A 199 -21.17 28.97 -10.40
N VAL A 200 -20.70 28.76 -9.17
CA VAL A 200 -19.58 27.85 -8.94
C VAL A 200 -20.09 26.41 -8.97
N LYS A 201 -19.77 25.68 -10.04
CA LYS A 201 -20.25 24.31 -10.28
C LYS A 201 -19.27 23.24 -9.81
N ALA A 202 -19.79 22.06 -9.47
CA ALA A 202 -18.99 20.88 -9.14
C ALA A 202 -18.28 20.34 -10.39
N PRO A 203 -16.92 20.28 -10.44
CA PRO A 203 -16.22 19.79 -11.62
C PRO A 203 -16.33 18.28 -11.84
N ILE A 204 -16.58 17.52 -10.77
CA ILE A 204 -16.77 16.07 -10.77
C ILE A 204 -17.93 15.71 -9.86
N ALA A 205 -18.53 14.54 -10.08
CA ALA A 205 -19.47 13.94 -9.15
C ALA A 205 -18.70 13.32 -7.96
N GLY A 206 -19.30 13.35 -6.78
CA GLY A 206 -18.71 12.78 -5.57
C GLY A 206 -19.32 13.33 -4.29
N ARG A 207 -18.72 13.02 -3.15
CA ARG A 207 -19.13 13.54 -1.86
C ARG A 207 -18.44 14.87 -1.59
N ILE A 208 -19.23 15.90 -1.27
CA ILE A 208 -18.71 17.23 -0.97
C ILE A 208 -18.37 17.36 0.52
N GLY A 209 -17.16 17.83 0.80
CA GLY A 209 -16.70 18.09 2.17
C GLY A 209 -17.31 19.35 2.78
N PRO A 210 -16.85 19.73 4.00
CA PRO A 210 -17.27 20.96 4.62
C PRO A 210 -16.82 22.18 3.82
N THR A 211 -17.56 23.29 3.96
CA THR A 211 -17.17 24.57 3.37
C THR A 211 -16.25 25.35 4.30
N LEU A 212 -15.26 26.04 3.73
CA LEU A 212 -14.38 26.95 4.47
C LEU A 212 -14.93 28.38 4.56
N TYR A 213 -15.95 28.69 3.76
CA TYR A 213 -16.52 30.04 3.64
C TYR A 213 -18.02 30.00 3.81
N THR A 214 -18.55 31.00 4.51
CA THR A 214 -20.00 31.16 4.69
C THR A 214 -20.55 32.21 3.74
N GLU A 215 -21.87 32.25 3.63
CA GLU A 215 -22.60 33.33 2.95
C GLU A 215 -22.18 34.70 3.53
N GLY A 216 -22.07 35.69 2.65
CA GLY A 216 -21.56 37.02 2.95
C GLY A 216 -20.03 37.16 2.88
N ALA A 217 -19.26 36.07 2.74
CA ALA A 217 -17.81 36.16 2.60
C ALA A 217 -17.40 36.67 1.21
N LEU A 218 -16.39 37.54 1.17
CA LEU A 218 -15.75 37.97 -0.08
C LEU A 218 -14.74 36.91 -0.51
N VAL A 219 -14.89 36.41 -1.75
CA VAL A 219 -13.95 35.48 -2.38
C VAL A 219 -13.27 36.15 -3.58
N THR A 220 -12.02 35.76 -3.85
CA THR A 220 -11.25 36.32 -4.97
C THR A 220 -10.93 35.26 -6.01
N ALA A 221 -10.90 35.65 -7.28
CA ALA A 221 -10.58 34.77 -8.39
C ALA A 221 -9.23 34.06 -8.18
N ASN A 222 -9.23 32.74 -8.37
CA ASN A 222 -8.04 31.87 -8.27
C ASN A 222 -7.30 31.94 -6.93
N GLN A 223 -8.01 32.22 -5.84
CA GLN A 223 -7.40 32.27 -4.52
C GLN A 223 -6.78 30.91 -4.10
N PRO A 224 -5.69 30.91 -3.29
CA PRO A 224 -5.05 29.68 -2.81
C PRO A 224 -5.91 28.81 -1.89
N GLN A 225 -6.95 29.38 -1.27
CA GLN A 225 -7.87 28.66 -0.39
C GLN A 225 -9.08 28.11 -1.17
N VAL A 226 -9.37 26.82 -1.00
CA VAL A 226 -10.52 26.17 -1.64
C VAL A 226 -11.83 26.58 -0.95
N LEU A 227 -12.95 26.57 -1.69
CA LEU A 227 -14.27 26.75 -1.08
C LEU A 227 -14.76 25.46 -0.43
N ALA A 228 -14.65 24.36 -1.18
CA ALA A 228 -14.95 23.00 -0.76
C ALA A 228 -14.12 22.01 -1.57
N ARG A 229 -14.10 20.75 -1.11
CA ARG A 229 -13.48 19.63 -1.82
C ARG A 229 -14.56 18.64 -2.17
N VAL A 230 -14.62 18.23 -3.44
CA VAL A 230 -15.47 17.13 -3.90
C VAL A 230 -14.57 15.92 -4.09
N VAL A 231 -14.92 14.82 -3.44
CA VAL A 231 -14.13 13.59 -3.41
C VAL A 231 -14.95 12.46 -3.99
N GLN A 232 -14.42 11.82 -5.04
CA GLN A 232 -15.01 10.60 -5.58
C GLN A 232 -14.56 9.41 -4.73
N LEU A 233 -15.51 8.79 -4.03
CA LEU A 233 -15.30 7.68 -3.10
C LEU A 233 -15.55 6.29 -3.71
N ASP A 234 -16.09 6.21 -4.93
CA ASP A 234 -16.22 4.96 -5.68
C ASP A 234 -15.80 5.14 -7.14
N PRO A 235 -14.84 4.35 -7.66
CA PRO A 235 -13.98 3.41 -6.92
C PRO A 235 -12.98 4.16 -6.01
N MET A 236 -12.13 3.41 -5.29
CA MET A 236 -11.06 3.93 -4.43
C MET A 236 -9.70 3.38 -4.83
N TYR A 237 -8.66 4.18 -4.62
CA TYR A 237 -7.28 3.70 -4.72
C TYR A 237 -6.79 3.17 -3.37
N VAL A 238 -5.85 2.24 -3.45
CA VAL A 238 -5.05 1.79 -2.32
C VAL A 238 -3.60 1.78 -2.74
N ASP A 239 -2.81 2.61 -2.08
CA ASP A 239 -1.38 2.75 -2.28
C ASP A 239 -0.66 1.76 -1.36
N ILE A 240 -0.13 0.69 -1.94
CA ILE A 240 0.51 -0.44 -1.26
C ILE A 240 2.02 -0.23 -1.30
N GLN A 241 2.67 -0.36 -0.15
CA GLN A 241 4.13 -0.26 -0.06
C GLN A 241 4.77 -1.63 -0.24
N LEU A 242 5.48 -1.84 -1.35
CA LEU A 242 6.16 -3.08 -1.69
C LEU A 242 7.68 -2.91 -1.58
N PRO A 243 8.35 -3.55 -0.61
CA PRO A 243 9.81 -3.55 -0.51
C PRO A 243 10.47 -4.09 -1.78
N VAL A 244 11.57 -3.45 -2.23
CA VAL A 244 12.27 -3.82 -3.47
C VAL A 244 12.81 -5.25 -3.43
N GLU A 245 13.23 -5.73 -2.26
CA GLU A 245 13.65 -7.12 -2.05
C GLU A 245 12.55 -8.15 -2.40
N LYS A 246 11.28 -7.83 -2.15
CA LYS A 246 10.14 -8.69 -2.47
C LYS A 246 9.77 -8.58 -3.94
N LEU A 247 9.93 -7.41 -4.55
CA LEU A 247 9.69 -7.19 -5.97
C LEU A 247 10.61 -8.06 -6.85
N ALA A 248 11.87 -8.24 -6.45
CA ALA A 248 12.80 -9.14 -7.14
C ALA A 248 12.30 -10.60 -7.14
N ARG A 249 11.75 -11.07 -6.01
CA ARG A 249 11.17 -12.42 -5.87
C ARG A 249 9.90 -12.62 -6.70
N ILE A 250 9.04 -11.61 -6.75
CA ILE A 250 7.85 -11.64 -7.62
C ILE A 250 8.28 -11.71 -9.09
N ARG A 251 9.28 -10.93 -9.50
CA ARG A 251 9.79 -10.97 -10.88
C ARG A 251 10.48 -12.29 -11.24
N SER A 252 11.22 -12.92 -10.32
CA SER A 252 11.85 -14.22 -10.59
C SER A 252 10.79 -15.33 -10.71
N SER A 253 9.83 -15.38 -9.80
CA SER A 253 8.73 -16.36 -9.85
C SER A 253 7.83 -16.23 -11.09
N LEU A 254 7.63 -15.00 -11.60
CA LEU A 254 6.95 -14.76 -12.88
C LEU A 254 7.75 -15.29 -14.08
N LYS A 255 9.08 -15.22 -14.06
CA LYS A 255 9.96 -15.74 -15.13
C LYS A 255 10.07 -17.26 -15.11
N GLU A 256 9.99 -17.87 -13.94
CA GLU A 256 10.07 -19.32 -13.73
C GLU A 256 8.75 -20.06 -14.04
N GLY A 257 7.71 -19.35 -14.51
CA GLY A 257 6.43 -19.96 -14.91
C GLY A 257 5.56 -20.46 -13.76
N ALA A 258 5.93 -20.14 -12.51
CA ALA A 258 5.24 -20.55 -11.28
C ALA A 258 4.13 -19.58 -10.82
N ALA A 259 3.91 -18.49 -11.55
CA ALA A 259 2.78 -17.61 -11.32
C ALA A 259 1.60 -18.04 -12.21
N SER A 260 0.39 -18.06 -11.63
CA SER A 260 -0.86 -18.28 -12.37
C SER A 260 -0.93 -17.33 -13.57
N LYS A 261 -1.53 -17.78 -14.67
CA LYS A 261 -1.72 -17.10 -15.97
C LYS A 261 -2.41 -15.71 -15.90
N ALA A 262 -2.64 -15.15 -14.73
CA ALA A 262 -3.05 -13.77 -14.55
C ALA A 262 -1.84 -12.87 -14.86
N GLY A 263 -1.96 -12.02 -15.88
CA GLY A 263 -0.92 -11.06 -16.20
C GLY A 263 -0.59 -10.14 -15.01
N PRO A 264 0.50 -9.36 -15.06
CA PRO A 264 0.87 -8.40 -14.01
C PRO A 264 -0.23 -7.39 -13.63
N ASN A 265 -1.28 -7.23 -14.46
CA ASN A 265 -2.46 -6.39 -14.22
C ASN A 265 -3.72 -7.13 -13.72
N GLU A 266 -3.66 -8.43 -13.47
CA GLU A 266 -4.81 -9.24 -13.06
C GLU A 266 -4.61 -9.94 -11.71
N ALA A 267 -3.58 -9.57 -10.96
CA ALA A 267 -3.42 -10.08 -9.61
C ALA A 267 -4.62 -9.60 -8.76
N GLU A 268 -5.55 -10.51 -8.46
CA GLU A 268 -6.64 -10.27 -7.52
C GLU A 268 -6.05 -9.89 -6.17
N THR A 269 -6.44 -8.72 -5.66
CA THR A 269 -6.02 -8.25 -4.35
C THR A 269 -7.20 -8.31 -3.37
N VAL A 270 -6.94 -8.84 -2.19
CA VAL A 270 -7.92 -8.84 -1.10
C VAL A 270 -7.48 -7.77 -0.10
N LEU A 271 -8.34 -6.79 0.11
CA LEU A 271 -8.14 -5.80 1.16
C LEU A 271 -8.56 -6.40 2.50
N LEU A 272 -7.69 -6.23 3.49
CA LEU A 272 -7.93 -6.55 4.88
C LEU A 272 -8.02 -5.21 5.62
N ARG A 273 -9.11 -5.02 6.36
CA ARG A 273 -9.28 -3.89 7.25
C ARG A 273 -8.27 -3.98 8.41
N GLU A 274 -8.18 -2.92 9.20
CA GLU A 274 -7.23 -2.83 10.33
C GLU A 274 -7.42 -3.98 11.35
N ASP A 275 -8.66 -4.38 11.59
CA ASP A 275 -9.06 -5.51 12.43
C ASP A 275 -8.74 -6.89 11.83
N GLY A 276 -8.26 -6.94 10.59
CA GLY A 276 -7.95 -8.18 9.86
C GLY A 276 -9.15 -8.79 9.13
N THR A 277 -10.33 -8.17 9.20
CA THR A 277 -11.49 -8.64 8.45
C THR A 277 -11.31 -8.37 6.95
N PRO A 278 -11.66 -9.33 6.08
CA PRO A 278 -11.60 -9.12 4.64
C PRO A 278 -12.71 -8.15 4.21
N TYR A 279 -12.34 -7.22 3.33
CA TYR A 279 -13.28 -6.36 2.64
C TYR A 279 -14.02 -7.17 1.55
N PRO A 280 -15.35 -7.02 1.41
CA PRO A 280 -16.16 -7.88 0.54
C PRO A 280 -15.80 -7.77 -0.94
N HIS A 281 -15.34 -6.60 -1.39
CA HIS A 281 -14.98 -6.40 -2.80
C HIS A 281 -13.49 -6.63 -3.03
N LYS A 282 -13.18 -7.46 -4.02
CA LYS A 282 -11.81 -7.65 -4.48
C LYS A 282 -11.36 -6.45 -5.31
N GLY A 283 -10.07 -6.14 -5.23
CA GLY A 283 -9.43 -5.11 -6.02
C GLY A 283 -8.61 -5.70 -7.16
N ARG A 284 -8.15 -4.80 -8.02
CA ARG A 284 -7.19 -5.09 -9.09
C ARG A 284 -6.00 -4.16 -8.98
N VAL A 285 -4.82 -4.66 -9.32
CA VAL A 285 -3.64 -3.80 -9.47
C VAL A 285 -3.83 -2.94 -10.72
N ASP A 286 -3.60 -1.64 -10.61
CA ASP A 286 -3.78 -0.68 -11.70
C ASP A 286 -2.43 -0.21 -12.24
N VAL A 287 -1.61 0.40 -11.37
CA VAL A 287 -0.30 0.95 -11.75
C VAL A 287 0.73 0.63 -10.68
N THR A 288 1.91 0.18 -11.10
CA THR A 288 3.09 0.13 -10.23
C THR A 288 3.93 1.35 -10.52
N ASP A 289 4.21 2.17 -9.50
CA ASP A 289 5.17 3.26 -9.64
C ASP A 289 6.55 2.66 -9.96
N VAL A 290 7.26 3.28 -10.90
CA VAL A 290 8.61 2.90 -11.31
C VAL A 290 9.67 3.52 -10.40
N THR A 291 9.26 4.45 -9.53
CA THR A 291 10.15 5.18 -8.63
C THR A 291 10.24 4.50 -7.27
N VAL A 292 11.46 4.24 -6.82
CA VAL A 292 11.73 3.72 -5.47
C VAL A 292 11.76 4.89 -4.49
N ASN A 293 11.01 4.79 -3.40
CA ASN A 293 11.16 5.71 -2.29
C ASN A 293 12.48 5.43 -1.56
N GLN A 294 13.43 6.37 -1.65
CA GLN A 294 14.78 6.22 -1.08
C GLN A 294 14.79 6.07 0.44
N SER A 295 13.79 6.63 1.14
CA SER A 295 13.72 6.55 2.60
C SER A 295 13.27 5.18 3.10
N THR A 296 12.44 4.47 2.34
CA THR A 296 11.85 3.18 2.74
C THR A 296 12.32 2.00 1.89
N SER A 297 13.10 2.23 0.82
CA SER A 297 13.53 1.21 -0.14
C SER A 297 12.37 0.36 -0.67
N SER A 298 11.23 1.01 -0.95
CA SER A 298 10.01 0.37 -1.44
C SER A 298 9.44 1.11 -2.64
N VAL A 299 8.70 0.38 -3.47
CA VAL A 299 7.90 0.92 -4.58
C VAL A 299 6.44 0.99 -4.16
N THR A 300 5.73 2.03 -4.62
CA THR A 300 4.28 2.12 -4.38
C THR A 300 3.54 1.40 -5.50
N VAL A 301 2.77 0.38 -5.15
CA VAL A 301 1.85 -0.32 -6.05
C VAL A 301 0.45 0.22 -5.79
N ARG A 302 -0.19 0.79 -6.79
CA ARG A 302 -1.56 1.30 -6.72
C ARG A 302 -2.54 0.23 -7.20
N ALA A 303 -3.50 -0.09 -6.35
CA ALA A 303 -4.62 -0.95 -6.66
C ALA A 303 -5.94 -0.16 -6.61
N VAL A 304 -6.93 -0.60 -7.38
CA VAL A 304 -8.28 -0.04 -7.43
C VAL A 304 -9.25 -1.03 -6.80
N PHE A 305 -10.07 -0.53 -5.88
CA PHE A 305 -11.12 -1.29 -5.19
C PHE A 305 -12.48 -0.61 -5.40
N PRO A 306 -13.55 -1.35 -5.76
CA PRO A 306 -14.91 -0.85 -5.68
C PRO A 306 -15.27 -0.49 -4.25
N ASN A 307 -16.00 0.61 -4.03
CA ASN A 307 -16.43 1.07 -2.71
C ASN A 307 -17.87 1.60 -2.74
N PRO A 308 -18.86 0.77 -3.13
CA PRO A 308 -20.24 1.21 -3.34
C PRO A 308 -20.93 1.65 -2.03
N ASP A 309 -20.55 1.06 -0.90
CA ASP A 309 -21.12 1.35 0.42
C ASP A 309 -20.40 2.51 1.14
N GLU A 310 -19.36 3.08 0.52
CA GLU A 310 -18.52 4.14 1.08
C GLU A 310 -17.85 3.81 2.43
N ASP A 311 -17.75 2.52 2.77
CA ASP A 311 -17.06 2.00 3.97
C ASP A 311 -15.59 2.43 4.05
N LEU A 312 -14.93 2.56 2.89
CA LEU A 312 -13.52 2.95 2.81
C LEU A 312 -13.40 4.47 2.67
N LEU A 313 -12.85 5.11 3.69
CA LEU A 313 -12.51 6.53 3.65
C LEU A 313 -11.05 6.74 3.21
N PRO A 314 -10.73 7.82 2.49
CA PRO A 314 -9.34 8.16 2.15
C PRO A 314 -8.47 8.37 3.39
N GLY A 315 -7.25 7.83 3.36
CA GLY A 315 -6.24 7.97 4.43
C GLY A 315 -6.24 6.84 5.45
N MET A 316 -7.19 5.90 5.39
CA MET A 316 -7.21 4.72 6.25
C MET A 316 -5.99 3.83 6.00
N TYR A 317 -5.47 3.26 7.08
CA TYR A 317 -4.49 2.19 6.99
C TYR A 317 -5.20 0.87 6.69
N VAL A 318 -4.68 0.14 5.70
CA VAL A 318 -5.21 -1.17 5.29
C VAL A 318 -4.05 -2.12 5.07
N ARG A 319 -4.33 -3.42 5.15
CA ARG A 319 -3.40 -4.45 4.66
C ARG A 319 -3.95 -5.00 3.36
N VAL A 320 -3.10 -5.23 2.38
CA VAL A 320 -3.49 -5.86 1.13
C VAL A 320 -2.81 -7.20 1.04
N ARG A 321 -3.62 -8.25 0.92
CA ARG A 321 -3.14 -9.59 0.61
C ARG A 321 -3.01 -9.70 -0.91
N LEU A 322 -1.78 -9.72 -1.37
CA LEU A 322 -1.40 -9.89 -2.77
C LEU A 322 -1.08 -11.37 -3.01
N SER A 323 -1.69 -11.97 -4.02
CA SER A 323 -1.35 -13.33 -4.45
C SER A 323 0.00 -13.34 -5.16
N GLU A 324 0.95 -14.14 -4.68
CA GLU A 324 2.25 -14.40 -5.32
C GLU A 324 2.14 -15.46 -6.44
N GLY A 325 0.99 -16.12 -6.56
CA GLY A 325 0.78 -17.22 -7.50
C GLY A 325 0.72 -18.58 -6.81
N VAL A 326 0.79 -19.65 -7.60
CA VAL A 326 0.60 -21.02 -7.14
C VAL A 326 1.85 -21.82 -7.44
N ARG A 327 2.54 -22.31 -6.41
CA ARG A 327 3.67 -23.21 -6.59
C ARG A 327 3.18 -24.65 -6.55
N GLU A 328 3.51 -25.38 -7.61
CA GLU A 328 3.31 -26.82 -7.71
C GLU A 328 4.55 -27.55 -7.17
N ASN A 329 4.37 -28.78 -6.71
CA ASN A 329 5.45 -29.69 -6.29
C ASN A 329 6.35 -29.15 -5.16
N VAL A 330 5.79 -28.41 -4.20
CA VAL A 330 6.55 -27.96 -3.03
C VAL A 330 6.40 -28.90 -1.84
N ILE A 331 7.42 -28.99 -1.00
CA ILE A 331 7.39 -29.78 0.23
C ILE A 331 7.16 -28.85 1.42
N LEU A 332 6.09 -29.13 2.17
CA LEU A 332 5.77 -28.47 3.43
C LEU A 332 6.23 -29.34 4.60
N ALA A 333 7.33 -28.95 5.23
CA ALA A 333 7.84 -29.64 6.41
C ALA A 333 7.20 -29.08 7.69
N PRO A 334 6.57 -29.89 8.56
CA PRO A 334 6.10 -29.43 9.86
C PRO A 334 7.21 -28.74 10.66
N GLN A 335 6.93 -27.59 11.26
CA GLN A 335 7.95 -26.84 12.01
C GLN A 335 8.55 -27.64 13.17
N GLN A 336 7.81 -28.59 13.72
CA GLN A 336 8.25 -29.48 14.80
C GLN A 336 9.43 -30.39 14.41
N GLY A 337 9.54 -30.74 13.12
CA GLY A 337 10.61 -31.60 12.60
C GLY A 337 11.84 -30.87 12.08
N VAL A 338 11.82 -29.53 12.10
CA VAL A 338 12.91 -28.69 11.60
C VAL A 338 13.60 -28.01 12.78
N SER A 339 14.88 -28.32 12.96
CA SER A 339 15.75 -27.69 13.95
C SER A 339 16.72 -26.70 13.29
N ARG A 340 17.45 -25.91 14.08
CA ARG A 340 18.55 -25.08 13.58
C ARG A 340 19.86 -25.51 14.21
N ASN A 341 20.91 -25.59 13.38
CA ASN A 341 22.26 -25.84 13.89
C ASN A 341 22.85 -24.56 14.54
N PRO A 342 24.02 -24.63 15.19
CA PRO A 342 24.67 -23.45 15.78
C PRO A 342 25.01 -22.33 14.78
N GLN A 343 25.13 -22.65 13.49
CA GLN A 343 25.28 -21.66 12.41
C GLN A 343 23.95 -21.00 11.99
N GLY A 344 22.81 -21.43 12.54
CA GLY A 344 21.48 -20.90 12.24
C GLY A 344 20.82 -21.52 11.00
N GLU A 345 21.45 -22.50 10.35
CA GLU A 345 20.92 -23.19 9.16
C GLU A 345 19.85 -24.20 9.57
N ALA A 346 18.81 -24.36 8.76
CA ALA A 346 17.74 -25.31 9.01
C ALA A 346 18.25 -26.74 8.77
N THR A 347 18.01 -27.64 9.73
CA THR A 347 18.37 -29.05 9.65
C THR A 347 17.20 -29.92 10.08
N ALA A 348 17.00 -31.02 9.37
CA ALA A 348 15.99 -32.03 9.68
C ALA A 348 16.65 -33.37 9.96
N LEU A 349 16.01 -34.16 10.82
CA LEU A 349 16.35 -35.56 11.03
C LEU A 349 15.38 -36.43 10.23
N LEU A 350 15.92 -37.24 9.33
CA LEU A 350 15.18 -38.15 8.47
C LEU A 350 15.47 -39.60 8.84
N VAL A 351 14.56 -40.51 8.51
CA VAL A 351 14.78 -41.96 8.64
C VAL A 351 14.96 -42.57 7.25
N ASN A 352 16.17 -43.04 6.95
CA ASN A 352 16.46 -43.74 5.69
C ASN A 352 15.72 -45.08 5.60
N PRO A 353 15.64 -45.74 4.42
CA PRO A 353 15.00 -47.06 4.28
C PRO A 353 15.53 -48.12 5.25
N GLU A 354 16.80 -48.02 5.66
CA GLU A 354 17.49 -48.92 6.59
C GLU A 354 17.10 -48.70 8.07
N GLY A 355 16.27 -47.70 8.39
CA GLY A 355 15.81 -47.40 9.74
C GLY A 355 16.81 -46.61 10.59
N GLU A 356 17.78 -45.95 9.96
CA GLU A 356 18.80 -45.10 10.57
C GLU A 356 18.46 -43.62 10.41
N VAL A 357 18.81 -42.84 11.44
CA VAL A 357 18.58 -41.39 11.43
C VAL A 357 19.68 -40.67 10.66
N VAL A 358 19.31 -39.91 9.64
CA VAL A 358 20.22 -39.07 8.85
C VAL A 358 19.87 -37.60 9.08
N ALA A 359 20.86 -36.80 9.49
CA ALA A 359 20.70 -35.36 9.51
C ALA A 359 20.90 -34.79 8.10
N ARG A 360 19.99 -33.93 7.67
CA ARG A 360 20.09 -33.25 6.38
C ARG A 360 19.87 -31.76 6.55
N GLN A 361 20.70 -30.99 5.86
CA GLN A 361 20.55 -29.54 5.78
C GLN A 361 19.43 -29.20 4.81
N LEU A 362 18.58 -28.26 5.21
CA LEU A 362 17.42 -27.81 4.45
C LEU A 362 17.58 -26.34 4.05
N GLU A 363 17.15 -26.01 2.84
CA GLU A 363 16.89 -24.64 2.42
C GLU A 363 15.41 -24.32 2.70
N ALA A 364 15.12 -23.90 3.92
CA ALA A 364 13.78 -23.46 4.33
C ALA A 364 13.57 -21.97 3.99
N GLU A 365 12.71 -21.67 3.02
CA GLU A 365 12.51 -20.30 2.51
C GLU A 365 11.67 -19.45 3.48
N ARG A 366 10.50 -19.96 3.88
CA ARG A 366 9.52 -19.22 4.70
C ARG A 366 8.60 -20.15 5.47
N ALA A 367 8.02 -19.64 6.56
CA ALA A 367 6.97 -20.33 7.29
C ALA A 367 5.59 -20.04 6.69
N ILE A 368 4.74 -21.06 6.59
CA ILE A 368 3.33 -20.98 6.17
C ILE A 368 2.50 -21.68 7.25
N GLY A 369 1.87 -20.91 8.14
CA GLY A 369 1.16 -21.47 9.29
C GLY A 369 2.10 -22.30 10.18
N ALA A 370 1.79 -23.59 10.34
CA ALA A 370 2.57 -24.54 11.14
C ALA A 370 3.66 -25.30 10.34
N PHE A 371 3.92 -24.90 9.09
CA PHE A 371 4.86 -25.59 8.19
C PHE A 371 5.96 -24.64 7.71
N TRP A 372 7.10 -25.19 7.33
CA TRP A 372 8.15 -24.54 6.54
C TRP A 372 7.99 -24.94 5.08
N LEU A 373 8.02 -23.95 4.19
CA LEU A 373 8.21 -24.16 2.76
C LEU A 373 9.69 -24.47 2.51
N VAL A 374 9.99 -25.70 2.10
CA VAL A 374 11.35 -26.16 1.84
C VAL A 374 11.60 -26.17 0.34
N GLU A 375 12.65 -25.47 -0.11
CA GLU A 375 13.04 -25.37 -1.53
C GLU A 375 14.00 -26.49 -1.93
N LYS A 376 14.98 -26.80 -1.07
CA LYS A 376 15.95 -27.89 -1.27
C LYS A 376 16.22 -28.67 0.01
N GLY A 377 16.61 -29.92 -0.16
CA GLY A 377 17.02 -30.81 0.94
C GLY A 377 15.95 -31.80 1.39
N LEU A 378 14.74 -31.76 0.86
CA LEU A 378 13.75 -32.83 1.04
C LEU A 378 13.28 -33.32 -0.33
N GLU A 379 13.04 -34.61 -0.43
CA GLU A 379 12.50 -35.26 -1.62
C GLU A 379 11.13 -35.90 -1.31
N PRO A 380 10.25 -36.06 -2.31
CA PRO A 380 9.03 -36.84 -2.15
C PRO A 380 9.30 -38.25 -1.59
N GLY A 381 8.60 -38.65 -0.54
CA GLY A 381 8.76 -39.96 0.13
C GLY A 381 9.74 -39.94 1.30
N ASP A 382 10.44 -38.84 1.55
CA ASP A 382 11.33 -38.69 2.71
C ASP A 382 10.55 -38.77 4.03
N ARG A 383 11.05 -39.55 4.99
CA ARG A 383 10.42 -39.71 6.32
C ARG A 383 11.04 -38.74 7.33
N LEU A 384 10.38 -37.61 7.55
CA LEU A 384 10.80 -36.57 8.49
C LEU A 384 10.41 -36.93 9.93
N ILE A 385 11.34 -36.87 10.87
CA ILE A 385 11.06 -37.08 12.29
C ILE A 385 10.45 -35.79 12.89
N VAL A 386 9.24 -35.89 13.42
CA VAL A 386 8.49 -34.77 14.02
C VAL A 386 8.33 -34.91 15.54
N SER A 387 8.50 -36.11 16.08
CA SER A 387 8.43 -36.38 17.52
C SER A 387 9.53 -37.34 17.97
N GLY A 388 10.03 -37.13 19.18
CA GLY A 388 11.13 -37.93 19.74
C GLY A 388 12.54 -37.42 19.39
N LEU A 389 12.68 -36.19 18.87
CA LEU A 389 13.97 -35.60 18.47
C LEU A 389 15.02 -35.59 19.61
N GLN A 390 14.59 -35.50 20.87
CA GLN A 390 15.51 -35.53 22.04
C GLN A 390 16.10 -36.92 22.32
N LYS A 391 15.48 -37.99 21.79
CA LYS A 391 15.85 -39.39 22.06
C LYS A 391 16.80 -39.96 21.01
N VAL A 392 17.10 -39.22 19.95
CA VAL A 392 17.77 -39.74 18.76
C VAL A 392 18.91 -38.82 18.34
N ARG A 393 19.97 -39.43 17.81
CA ARG A 393 21.13 -38.73 17.22
C ARG A 393 21.35 -39.26 15.81
N PRO A 394 22.00 -38.48 14.92
CA PRO A 394 22.40 -38.97 13.60
C PRO A 394 23.18 -40.29 13.73
N GLY A 395 22.86 -41.28 12.89
CA GLY A 395 23.42 -42.64 12.90
C GLY A 395 22.73 -43.62 13.87
N ALA A 396 21.76 -43.19 14.67
CA ALA A 396 21.02 -44.10 15.55
C ALA A 396 19.95 -44.90 14.77
N LYS A 397 19.77 -46.18 15.13
CA LYS A 397 18.65 -47.00 14.65
C LYS A 397 17.38 -46.67 15.43
N VAL A 398 16.30 -46.42 14.72
CA VAL A 398 15.01 -46.01 15.30
C VAL A 398 13.89 -46.81 14.71
N LYS A 399 12.79 -46.95 15.45
CA LYS A 399 11.56 -47.54 14.95
C LYS A 399 10.60 -46.42 14.54
N PRO A 400 10.39 -46.17 13.23
CA PRO A 400 9.50 -45.12 12.77
C PRO A 400 8.04 -45.53 13.02
N VAL A 401 7.28 -44.63 13.64
CA VAL A 401 5.83 -44.73 13.82
C VAL A 401 5.20 -43.53 13.12
N ALA A 402 4.15 -43.74 12.32
CA ALA A 402 3.49 -42.63 11.62
C ALA A 402 2.90 -41.64 12.64
N ALA A 403 3.25 -40.37 12.51
CA ALA A 403 2.66 -39.29 13.28
C ALA A 403 1.44 -38.73 12.53
N ASP A 404 0.32 -38.60 13.22
CA ASP A 404 -0.92 -38.05 12.64
C ASP A 404 -0.87 -36.52 12.64
N ILE A 405 -0.11 -35.95 11.69
CA ILE A 405 -0.06 -34.52 11.44
C ILE A 405 -0.63 -34.26 10.04
N PRO A 406 -1.76 -33.54 9.91
CA PRO A 406 -2.29 -33.18 8.60
C PRO A 406 -1.30 -32.27 7.89
N LEU A 407 -0.74 -32.70 6.76
CA LEU A 407 0.28 -31.96 6.00
C LEU A 407 -0.27 -30.81 5.18
N HIS A 408 -1.46 -30.30 5.47
CA HIS A 408 -2.08 -29.20 4.74
C HIS A 408 -2.13 -27.96 5.62
N PRO A 409 -1.75 -26.78 5.10
CA PRO A 409 -1.94 -25.55 5.83
C PRO A 409 -3.45 -25.31 5.95
N THR A 410 -3.99 -25.45 7.16
CA THR A 410 -5.36 -25.01 7.46
C THR A 410 -5.43 -23.51 7.20
N GLN A 411 -5.90 -23.12 6.02
CA GLN A 411 -6.34 -21.74 5.82
C GLN A 411 -7.43 -21.50 6.86
N ASN A 412 -7.25 -20.52 7.73
CA ASN A 412 -8.28 -20.03 8.64
C ASN A 412 -9.48 -19.57 7.80
N GLN A 413 -10.38 -20.50 7.45
CA GLN A 413 -11.77 -20.20 7.23
C GLN A 413 -12.35 -19.99 8.61
N GLN A 414 -12.51 -18.72 8.98
CA GLN A 414 -13.28 -18.33 10.15
C GLN A 414 -14.65 -19.02 10.10
N ALA A 415 -15.04 -19.53 11.26
CA ALA A 415 -16.28 -20.22 11.53
C ALA A 415 -17.49 -19.52 10.90
N SER A 416 -18.05 -20.12 9.85
CA SER A 416 -19.45 -19.96 9.49
C SER A 416 -20.25 -20.78 10.50
N GLY A 417 -20.66 -20.12 11.59
CA GLY A 417 -21.60 -20.68 12.55
C GLY A 417 -22.91 -21.01 11.84
N THR A 418 -23.10 -22.28 11.47
CA THR A 418 -24.41 -22.80 11.09
C THR A 418 -24.92 -23.60 12.27
N ASN A 419 -25.65 -22.91 13.15
CA ASN A 419 -26.48 -23.52 14.17
C ASN A 419 -27.56 -24.35 13.46
N ASN A 420 -27.44 -25.67 13.48
CA ASN A 420 -28.49 -26.57 13.04
C ASN A 420 -29.11 -27.21 14.29
N PRO A 421 -30.34 -26.86 14.71
CA PRO A 421 -30.96 -27.48 15.86
C PRO A 421 -31.46 -28.88 15.45
N LYS A 422 -30.85 -29.91 16.04
CA LYS A 422 -31.37 -31.28 16.00
C LYS A 422 -32.74 -31.33 16.66
N LYS A 423 -33.76 -31.48 15.82
CA LYS A 423 -34.89 -32.41 15.90
C LYS A 423 -34.81 -33.37 17.11
N ASN A 424 -35.50 -33.02 18.19
CA ASN A 424 -35.96 -33.96 19.22
C ASN A 424 -37.49 -33.81 19.30
N ALA A 425 -38.21 -34.63 18.53
CA ALA A 425 -39.64 -34.81 18.68
C ALA A 425 -39.84 -35.99 19.62
N SER A 426 -39.96 -35.69 20.91
CA SER A 426 -40.44 -36.62 21.92
C SER A 426 -41.95 -36.75 21.77
N LYS A 427 -42.35 -37.98 21.51
CA LYS A 427 -43.69 -38.55 21.67
C LYS A 427 -44.21 -38.23 23.08
N GLU A 428 -45.35 -37.55 23.19
CA GLU A 428 -46.22 -37.65 24.37
C GLU A 428 -47.66 -37.85 23.89
N GLU A 429 -48.13 -39.07 24.13
CA GLU A 429 -49.52 -39.50 24.05
C GLU A 429 -50.33 -38.81 25.15
N GLY A 430 -51.40 -38.12 24.77
CA GLY A 430 -52.47 -37.77 25.70
C GLY A 430 -53.68 -38.68 25.48
N PRO A 431 -54.22 -39.35 26.52
CA PRO A 431 -55.55 -39.92 26.44
C PRO A 431 -56.60 -38.92 26.97
N ALA A 432 -57.70 -38.86 26.21
CA ALA A 432 -59.09 -38.63 26.60
C ALA A 432 -59.40 -38.06 28.00
N GLN A 433 -60.12 -36.93 28.02
CA GLN A 433 -61.56 -36.88 28.36
C GLN A 433 -62.17 -35.54 27.94
#